data_AF-A0A163BXJ8-F1
#
_entry.id   AF-A0A163BXJ8-F1
#
_cell.length_a   1.000
_cell.length_b   1.000
_cell.length_c   1.000
_cell.angle_alpha   90.00
_cell.angle_beta   90.00
_cell.angle_gamma   90.00
#
_symmetry.space_group_name_H-M   'P 1'
#
loop_
_entity.id
_entity.type
_entity.pdbx_description
1 polymer ?
#
loop_
_entity_poly.entity_id
_entity_poly.type
_entity_poly.pdbx_seq_one_letter_code
_entity_poly.pdbx_strand_id
1 'polypeptide(L)'
;MNSRTINIDGNDVVIVDKQVFNDMLYRIASEMRESKRKGISSLKESLEFMGCSKSTFYNILNDPKCLIRRSTVNGSYITDSLEQEQKRRERLK
;
A
#
# COMPACT_ATOMS: atom_id res chain seq x y z
N MET A 1 12.26 -30.27 0.60
CA MET A 1 11.15 -29.76 1.44
C MET A 1 10.36 -30.96 1.92
N ASN A 2 10.48 -31.31 3.20
CA ASN A 2 9.78 -32.47 3.78
C ASN A 2 8.56 -31.97 4.55
N SER A 3 7.53 -31.48 3.86
CA SER A 3 6.23 -31.26 4.49
C SER A 3 5.58 -32.62 4.75
N ARG A 4 5.33 -32.95 6.01
CA ARG A 4 4.49 -34.10 6.39
C ARG A 4 3.08 -33.60 6.64
N THR A 5 2.15 -34.03 5.80
CA THR A 5 0.72 -33.91 6.08
C THR A 5 0.35 -35.03 7.03
N ILE A 6 -0.23 -34.67 8.17
CA ILE A 6 -0.78 -35.62 9.14
C ILE A 6 -2.28 -35.39 9.27
N ASN A 7 -3.05 -36.46 9.35
CA ASN A 7 -4.47 -36.36 9.59
C ASN A 7 -4.70 -36.28 11.10
N ILE A 8 -5.30 -35.19 11.57
CA ILE A 8 -5.73 -35.01 12.96
C ILE A 8 -7.24 -34.78 12.92
N ASP A 9 -8.00 -35.68 13.55
CA ASP A 9 -9.46 -35.59 13.68
C ASP A 9 -10.20 -35.38 12.36
N GLY A 10 -9.79 -36.08 11.30
CA GLY A 10 -10.41 -36.00 9.97
C GLY A 10 -9.96 -34.79 9.14
N ASN A 11 -9.07 -33.95 9.68
CA ASN A 11 -8.52 -32.80 8.97
C ASN A 11 -7.05 -33.05 8.60
N ASP A 12 -6.72 -32.77 7.34
CA ASP A 12 -5.35 -32.81 6.88
C ASP A 12 -4.60 -31.56 7.37
N VAL A 13 -3.65 -31.78 8.28
CA VAL A 13 -2.83 -30.73 8.89
C VAL A 13 -1.42 -30.83 8.35
N VAL A 14 -0.88 -29.71 7.87
CA VAL A 14 0.52 -29.62 7.41
C VAL A 14 1.39 -29.18 8.57
N ILE A 15 2.34 -30.02 8.99
CA ILE A 15 3.37 -29.59 9.95
C ILE A 15 4.40 -28.76 9.21
N VAL A 16 4.51 -27.49 9.60
CA VAL A 16 5.48 -26.54 9.08
C VAL A 16 6.63 -26.40 10.08
N ASP A 17 7.86 -26.64 9.63
CA ASP A 17 9.05 -26.41 10.45
C ASP A 17 9.14 -24.94 10.88
N LYS A 18 9.59 -24.71 12.12
CA LYS A 18 9.74 -23.35 12.69
C LYS A 18 10.52 -22.40 11.78
N GLN A 19 11.53 -22.91 11.09
CA GLN A 19 12.32 -22.13 10.14
C GLN A 19 11.48 -21.68 8.93
N VAL A 20 10.68 -22.58 8.37
CA VAL A 20 9.78 -22.28 7.24
C VAL A 20 8.70 -21.27 7.64
N PHE A 21 8.16 -21.38 8.85
CA PHE A 21 7.19 -20.41 9.37
C PHE A 21 7.81 -19.02 9.53
N ASN A 22 9.03 -18.94 10.08
CA ASN A 22 9.74 -17.67 10.22
C ASN A 22 10.10 -17.04 8.86
N ASP A 23 10.52 -17.84 7.89
CA ASP A 23 10.80 -17.37 6.52
C ASP A 23 9.53 -16.83 5.85
N MET A 24 8.38 -17.49 6.08
CA MET A 24 7.08 -17.03 5.59
C MET A 24 6.69 -15.69 6.23
N LEU A 25 6.84 -15.55 7.55
CA LEU A 25 6.58 -14.28 8.24
C LEU A 25 7.51 -13.16 7.75
N TYR A 26 8.79 -13.45 7.58
CA TYR A 26 9.76 -12.47 7.09
C TYR A 26 9.41 -12.01 5.68
N ARG A 27 9.00 -12.94 4.81
CA ARG A 27 8.59 -12.63 3.44
C ARG A 27 7.35 -11.75 3.41
N ILE A 28 6.31 -12.08 4.18
CA ILE A 28 5.10 -11.24 4.33
C ILE A 28 5.48 -9.84 4.85
N ALA A 29 6.32 -9.77 5.89
CA ALA A 29 6.77 -8.49 6.44
C ALA A 29 7.66 -7.70 5.46
N SER A 30 8.41 -8.37 4.59
CA SER A 30 9.21 -7.74 3.53
C SER A 30 8.31 -7.17 2.44
N GLU A 31 7.32 -7.93 1.98
CA GLU A 31 6.32 -7.51 1.00
C GLU A 31 5.51 -6.31 1.54
N MET A 32 5.13 -6.33 2.83
CA MET A 32 4.48 -5.19 3.51
C MET A 32 5.41 -3.96 3.67
N ARG A 33 6.72 -4.17 3.79
CA ARG A 33 7.71 -3.07 3.85
C ARG A 33 8.02 -2.51 2.46
N GLU A 34 8.04 -3.35 1.43
CA GLU A 34 8.20 -2.94 0.04
C GLU A 34 6.98 -2.18 -0.49
N SER A 35 5.76 -2.59 -0.11
CA SER A 35 4.56 -1.83 -0.44
C SER A 35 4.56 -0.44 0.22
N LYS A 36 5.03 -0.34 1.47
CA LYS A 36 5.28 0.95 2.15
C LYS A 36 6.44 1.76 1.54
N ARG A 37 7.38 1.12 0.82
CA ARG A 37 8.52 1.80 0.19
C ARG A 37 8.22 2.47 -1.14
N LYS A 38 7.03 2.28 -1.72
CA LYS A 38 6.57 3.17 -2.80
C LYS A 38 6.06 4.48 -2.19
N GLY A 39 6.96 5.25 -1.59
CA GLY A 39 6.65 6.60 -1.08
C GLY A 39 6.37 7.62 -2.19
N ILE A 40 6.34 7.17 -3.45
CA ILE A 40 6.14 7.98 -4.64
C ILE A 40 5.14 7.25 -5.54
N SER A 41 4.11 7.97 -5.95
CA SER A 41 3.09 7.54 -6.90
C SER A 41 3.15 8.40 -8.15
N SER A 42 3.08 7.77 -9.32
CA SER A 42 2.90 8.48 -10.60
C SER A 42 1.58 9.25 -10.63
N LEU A 43 1.41 10.18 -11.57
CA LEU A 43 0.13 10.86 -11.78
C LEU A 43 -1.02 9.85 -11.95
N LYS A 44 -0.84 8.80 -12.75
CA LYS A 44 -1.89 7.80 -12.99
C LYS A 44 -2.31 7.11 -11.70
N GLU A 45 -1.35 6.59 -10.93
CA GLU A 45 -1.61 5.97 -9.63
C GLU A 45 -2.26 6.94 -8.65
N SER A 46 -1.87 8.22 -8.67
CA SER A 46 -2.44 9.25 -7.81
C SER A 46 -3.90 9.55 -8.15
N LEU A 47 -4.27 9.52 -9.44
CA LEU A 47 -5.66 9.70 -9.89
C LEU A 47 -6.54 8.53 -9.47
N GLU A 48 -6.02 7.30 -9.64
CA GLU A 48 -6.69 6.06 -9.21
C GLU A 48 -6.88 6.06 -7.69
N PHE A 49 -5.84 6.39 -6.93
CA PHE A 49 -5.87 6.48 -5.47
C PHE A 49 -6.90 7.50 -4.97
N MET A 50 -6.89 8.71 -5.55
CA MET A 50 -7.82 9.78 -5.16
C MET A 50 -9.24 9.60 -5.73
N GLY A 51 -9.46 8.60 -6.59
CA GLY A 51 -10.74 8.32 -7.23
C GLY A 51 -11.29 9.51 -8.03
N CYS A 52 -10.44 10.25 -8.74
CA CYS A 52 -10.85 11.50 -9.38
C CYS A 52 -10.27 11.68 -10.79
N SER A 53 -10.93 12.51 -11.59
CA SER A 53 -10.45 12.88 -12.93
C SER A 53 -9.22 13.77 -12.84
N LYS A 54 -8.42 13.80 -13.92
CA LYS A 54 -7.22 14.65 -14.03
C LYS A 54 -7.51 16.12 -13.75
N SER A 55 -8.61 16.66 -14.27
CA SER A 55 -9.03 18.05 -14.02
C SER A 55 -9.33 18.29 -12.54
N THR A 56 -10.10 17.39 -11.91
CA THR A 56 -10.41 17.45 -10.48
C THR A 56 -9.14 17.40 -9.64
N PHE A 57 -8.18 16.55 -10.02
CA PHE A 57 -6.91 16.44 -9.32
C PHE A 57 -6.11 17.74 -9.34
N TYR A 58 -6.02 18.42 -10.49
CA TYR A 58 -5.38 19.73 -10.55
C TYR A 58 -6.13 20.80 -9.76
N ASN A 59 -7.47 20.74 -9.72
CA ASN A 59 -8.25 21.63 -8.86
C ASN A 59 -7.93 21.41 -7.37
N ILE A 60 -7.73 20.15 -6.95
CA ILE A 60 -7.28 19.82 -5.58
C ILE A 60 -5.87 20.38 -5.35
N LEU A 61 -4.96 20.24 -6.32
CA LEU A 61 -3.59 20.77 -6.20
C LEU A 61 -3.54 22.31 -6.10
N ASN A 62 -4.54 23.00 -6.65
CA ASN A 62 -4.65 24.46 -6.59
C ASN A 62 -5.31 24.96 -5.30
N ASP A 63 -5.86 24.08 -4.45
CA ASP A 63 -6.38 24.46 -3.13
C ASP A 63 -5.20 24.93 -2.23
N PRO A 64 -5.24 26.15 -1.65
CA PRO A 64 -4.21 26.61 -0.72
C PRO A 64 -4.00 25.71 0.50
N LYS A 65 -5.00 24.88 0.85
CA LYS A 65 -4.95 23.92 1.95
C LYS A 65 -4.58 22.50 1.50
N CYS A 66 -4.20 22.32 0.23
CA CYS A 66 -3.81 21.03 -0.31
C CYS A 66 -2.59 20.47 0.45
N LEU A 67 -2.69 19.22 0.89
CA LEU A 67 -1.60 18.53 1.57
C LEU A 67 -0.71 17.73 0.61
N ILE A 68 -1.11 17.57 -0.66
CA ILE A 68 -0.38 16.77 -1.66
C ILE A 68 0.94 17.43 -2.01
N ARG A 69 2.03 16.68 -1.87
CA ARG A 69 3.39 17.11 -2.17
C ARG A 69 3.92 16.43 -3.42
N ARG A 70 4.65 17.18 -4.23
CA ARG A 70 5.37 16.64 -5.38
C ARG A 70 6.61 15.89 -4.91
N SER A 71 6.93 14.81 -5.62
CA SER A 71 8.20 14.11 -5.48
C SER A 71 9.31 14.85 -6.22
N THR A 72 10.56 14.49 -5.93
CA THR A 72 11.73 14.87 -6.75
C THR A 72 11.68 14.23 -8.15
N VAL A 73 10.94 13.12 -8.30
CA VAL A 73 10.69 12.49 -9.60
C VAL A 73 9.60 13.27 -10.35
N ASN A 74 9.95 13.80 -11.52
CA ASN A 74 9.04 14.57 -12.35
C ASN A 74 7.75 13.80 -12.67
N GLY A 75 6.61 14.44 -12.43
CA GLY A 75 5.30 13.85 -12.70
C GLY A 75 4.78 12.90 -11.61
N SER A 76 5.46 12.85 -10.47
CA SER A 76 5.10 11.97 -9.35
C SER A 76 4.86 12.73 -8.04
N TYR A 77 4.13 12.11 -7.14
CA TYR A 77 3.64 12.67 -5.88
C TYR A 77 3.99 11.76 -4.71
N ILE A 78 4.13 12.33 -3.52
CA ILE A 78 4.45 11.55 -2.32
C ILE A 78 3.18 10.84 -1.85
N THR A 79 3.21 9.52 -1.75
CA THR A 79 2.04 8.70 -1.42
C THR A 79 1.44 9.06 -0.05
N ASP A 80 2.29 9.24 0.97
CA ASP A 80 1.86 9.69 2.30
C ASP A 80 1.08 11.02 2.26
N SER A 81 1.46 11.92 1.36
CA SER A 81 0.78 13.21 1.20
C SER A 81 -0.59 13.09 0.52
N LEU A 82 -0.76 12.10 -0.36
CA LEU A 82 -2.06 11.75 -0.95
C LEU A 82 -2.99 11.16 0.11
N GLU A 83 -2.50 10.25 0.96
CA GLU A 83 -3.28 9.67 2.07
C GLU A 83 -3.76 10.75 3.05
N GLN A 84 -2.88 11.70 3.40
CA GLN A 84 -3.23 12.81 4.29
C GLN A 84 -4.32 13.70 3.67
N GLU A 85 -4.22 14.01 2.38
CA GLU A 85 -5.21 14.80 1.67
C GLU A 85 -6.57 14.07 1.59
N GLN A 86 -6.57 12.77 1.33
CA GLN A 86 -7.80 11.97 1.29
C GLN A 86 -8.52 11.99 2.63
N LYS A 87 -7.80 11.74 3.73
CA LYS A 87 -8.34 11.83 5.10
C LYS A 87 -8.88 13.22 5.42
N ARG A 88 -8.21 14.29 4.95
CA ARG A 88 -8.69 15.68 5.11
C ARG A 88 -10.03 15.88 4.41
N ARG A 89 -10.17 15.41 3.17
CA ARG A 89 -11.37 15.58 2.35
C ARG A 89 -12.55 14.75 2.86
N GLU A 90 -12.31 13.56 3.41
CA GLU A 90 -13.34 12.74 4.05
C GLU A 90 -13.94 13.41 5.28
N ARG A 91 -13.14 14.17 6.05
CA ARG A 91 -13.62 14.94 7.22
C ARG A 91 -14.41 16.20 6.85
N LEU A 92 -14.34 16.65 5.61
CA LEU A 92 -15.04 17.84 5.11
C LEU A 92 -16.38 17.51 4.44
N LYS A 93 -16.67 16.23 4.23
CA LYS A 93 -17.97 15.73 3.78
C LYS A 93 -18.89 15.49 4.97
#